data_AF-A0A8B8V626-F1
#
_entry.id   AF-A0A8B8V626-F1
#
_cell.length_a   1.000
_cell.length_b   1.000
_cell.length_c   1.000
_cell.angle_alpha   90.00
_cell.angle_beta   90.00
_cell.angle_gamma   90.00
#
_symmetry.space_group_name_H-M   'P 1'
#
loop_
_entity.id
_entity.type
_entity.pdbx_description
1 polymer ?
#
loop_
_entity_poly.entity_id
_entity_poly.type
_entity_poly.pdbx_seq_one_letter_code
_entity_poly.pdbx_strand_id
1 'polypeptide(L)'
;MARRRGPRGPDRRHGNPVLAPAVVRFQEVAPRESVGGDDRKEAAARTSCPARALQLPAAPAAPRLRPGCQDAAMAAAAVAAPEVLRECGCKGIRTCLICERQRGGDPPWQHPPQKTHRFIYYADTGWAVGAEESDFEGWAFPFPGVTLIEDFVTPAEEAEMVRLMDRDPWKLSQSGRRKQTLLTDLSEARPRTSDYGPKVNFRKQKLKTAGFRGLPSFSREVVRRMGLYPVLEDFRPVEQCNLDYCPERGSAIDPHLDDSWLWGERLVSLNLLAPTVLSMSREAPGSLLLCLAPSGLPQAPAEGAPAPGRSVPCREVEVAVPLPRRALLVLTRAARHQWKHAIHRRHIGARRVSATFRELSAEFGPGGRQRELGQELLQTSLSFQGRPT
;
A
#
# COMPACT_ATOMS: atom_id res chain seq x y z
N MET A 1 -53.42 11.33 -56.68
CA MET A 1 -52.79 10.62 -57.81
C MET A 1 -51.73 11.51 -58.43
N ALA A 2 -50.73 10.89 -59.07
CA ALA A 2 -49.49 11.44 -59.64
C ALA A 2 -48.38 11.77 -58.64
N ARG A 3 -47.10 11.45 -58.87
CA ARG A 3 -46.37 10.30 -59.46
C ARG A 3 -44.90 10.57 -59.13
N ARG A 4 -44.13 9.51 -58.87
CA ARG A 4 -42.68 9.53 -58.54
C ARG A 4 -41.80 9.86 -59.76
N ARG A 5 -40.62 10.45 -59.53
CA ARG A 5 -39.25 9.90 -59.80
C ARG A 5 -38.18 11.01 -59.81
N GLY A 6 -37.09 10.83 -59.03
CA GLY A 6 -35.77 11.45 -59.30
C GLY A 6 -34.97 10.61 -60.31
N PRO A 7 -33.62 10.61 -60.36
CA PRO A 7 -32.61 11.50 -59.73
C PRO A 7 -31.53 12.01 -60.73
N ARG A 8 -30.55 12.82 -60.28
CA ARG A 8 -29.13 12.89 -60.74
C ARG A 8 -28.35 13.97 -59.93
N GLY A 9 -27.26 13.59 -59.26
CA GLY A 9 -26.16 14.50 -58.85
C GLY A 9 -25.05 14.52 -59.93
N PRO A 10 -23.78 14.92 -59.67
CA PRO A 10 -23.14 15.45 -58.45
C PRO A 10 -22.20 16.69 -58.68
N ASP A 11 -21.72 17.35 -57.60
CA ASP A 11 -20.32 17.84 -57.39
C ASP A 11 -20.21 18.58 -56.02
N ARG A 12 -19.50 18.06 -55.01
CA ARG A 12 -18.07 18.16 -54.64
C ARG A 12 -17.62 19.46 -53.94
N ARG A 13 -17.26 19.22 -52.67
CA ARG A 13 -16.14 19.78 -51.85
C ARG A 13 -16.30 21.20 -51.31
N HIS A 14 -16.25 21.34 -49.98
CA HIS A 14 -15.22 22.09 -49.24
C HIS A 14 -15.21 21.57 -47.79
N GLY A 15 -14.05 21.10 -47.34
CA GLY A 15 -13.84 20.52 -46.00
C GLY A 15 -13.41 21.58 -44.99
N ASN A 16 -13.87 21.43 -43.74
CA ASN A 16 -13.40 22.22 -42.60
C ASN A 16 -12.04 21.71 -42.11
N PRO A 17 -11.08 22.60 -41.78
CA PRO A 17 -9.79 22.19 -41.27
C PRO A 17 -9.83 21.83 -39.78
N VAL A 18 -9.03 20.81 -39.45
CA VAL A 18 -8.71 20.31 -38.11
C VAL A 18 -7.65 21.22 -37.49
N LEU A 19 -7.89 21.68 -36.26
CA LEU A 19 -6.94 22.43 -35.43
C LEU A 19 -5.83 21.49 -34.90
N ALA A 20 -4.57 21.81 -35.22
CA ALA A 20 -3.38 21.21 -34.63
C ALA A 20 -2.88 22.04 -33.42
N PRO A 21 -2.18 21.45 -32.45
CA PRO A 21 -1.78 22.12 -31.22
C PRO A 21 -0.61 23.09 -31.43
N ALA A 22 -0.65 24.21 -30.71
CA ALA A 22 0.35 25.28 -30.76
C ALA A 22 1.70 24.83 -30.17
N VAL A 23 2.75 25.01 -30.96
CA VAL A 23 4.15 24.92 -30.54
C VAL A 23 4.52 26.22 -29.83
N VAL A 24 4.76 26.16 -28.52
CA VAL A 24 5.31 27.30 -27.76
C VAL A 24 6.83 27.31 -27.94
N ARG A 25 7.31 28.30 -28.69
CA ARG A 25 8.73 28.65 -28.80
C ARG A 25 9.16 29.35 -27.50
N PHE A 26 10.19 28.82 -26.84
CA PHE A 26 10.89 29.54 -25.79
C PHE A 26 11.71 30.68 -26.42
N GLN A 27 11.44 31.92 -26.02
CA GLN A 27 12.33 33.05 -26.26
C GLN A 27 13.40 33.08 -25.18
N GLU A 28 14.64 33.01 -25.63
CA GLU A 28 15.86 33.16 -24.86
C GLU A 28 16.05 34.65 -24.52
N VAL A 29 16.07 34.98 -23.22
CA VAL A 29 16.32 36.34 -22.73
C VAL A 29 17.77 36.40 -22.25
N ALA A 30 18.60 37.15 -22.98
CA ALA A 30 19.96 37.50 -22.59
C ALA A 30 19.95 38.50 -21.41
N PRO A 31 20.81 38.33 -20.39
CA PRO A 31 21.13 39.40 -19.47
C PRO A 31 22.38 40.17 -19.93
N ARG A 32 22.31 41.50 -19.81
CA ARG A 32 23.40 42.44 -20.04
C ARG A 32 24.39 42.43 -18.86
N GLU A 33 25.68 42.49 -19.17
CA GLU A 33 26.82 42.84 -18.30
C GLU A 33 26.69 44.31 -17.77
N SER A 34 27.36 44.83 -16.73
CA SER A 34 28.58 44.51 -15.98
C SER A 34 28.68 45.36 -14.68
N VAL A 35 29.77 45.13 -13.93
CA VAL A 35 30.41 45.93 -12.84
C VAL A 35 29.95 45.53 -11.43
N GLY A 36 30.77 45.06 -10.50
CA GLY A 36 32.21 44.85 -10.36
C GLY A 36 32.51 44.85 -8.84
N GLY A 37 33.22 43.86 -8.32
CA GLY A 37 33.53 43.78 -6.89
C GLY A 37 34.08 42.40 -6.49
N ASP A 38 35.40 42.34 -6.43
CA ASP A 38 36.24 41.23 -6.03
C ASP A 38 36.09 40.96 -4.52
N ASP A 39 35.80 39.71 -4.12
CA ASP A 39 36.19 39.20 -2.80
C ASP A 39 36.14 37.67 -2.79
N ARG A 40 37.33 37.07 -2.83
CA ARG A 40 37.58 35.64 -2.66
C ARG A 40 37.25 35.21 -1.23
N LYS A 41 36.28 34.31 -1.06
CA LYS A 41 36.23 33.43 0.12
C LYS A 41 35.79 32.03 -0.28
N GLU A 42 36.78 31.16 -0.25
CA GLU A 42 36.75 29.72 -0.47
C GLU A 42 35.75 29.06 0.50
N ALA A 43 34.72 28.40 -0.04
CA ALA A 43 33.76 27.60 0.72
C ALA A 43 33.91 26.13 0.34
N ALA A 44 34.29 25.33 1.33
CA ALA A 44 34.60 23.90 1.22
C ALA A 44 33.44 23.08 0.63
N ALA A 45 33.82 22.12 -0.23
CA ALA A 45 32.94 21.11 -0.80
C ALA A 45 32.28 20.27 0.30
N ARG A 46 30.94 20.25 0.31
CA ARG A 46 30.16 19.29 1.10
C ARG A 46 30.18 17.95 0.36
N THR A 47 30.95 17.02 0.89
CA THR A 47 30.94 15.60 0.55
C THR A 47 29.56 15.01 0.80
N SER A 48 28.94 14.46 -0.25
CA SER A 48 27.72 13.66 -0.15
C SER A 48 28.06 12.28 0.44
N CYS A 49 27.51 11.96 1.61
CA CYS A 49 27.55 10.61 2.16
C CYS A 49 26.68 9.66 1.31
N PRO A 50 27.15 8.43 0.98
CA PRO A 50 26.31 7.45 0.32
C PRO A 50 25.26 6.89 1.30
N ALA A 51 24.05 6.68 0.79
CA ALA A 51 22.94 6.07 1.51
C ALA A 51 23.30 4.64 1.95
N ARG A 52 23.14 4.39 3.25
CA ARG A 52 23.41 3.08 3.86
C ARG A 52 22.18 2.20 3.60
N ALA A 53 22.34 1.17 2.79
CA ALA A 53 21.30 0.17 2.53
C ALA A 53 20.81 -0.45 3.85
N LEU A 54 19.49 -0.48 4.04
CA LEU A 54 18.84 -1.17 5.15
C LEU A 54 19.01 -2.69 4.96
N GLN A 55 19.96 -3.29 5.69
CA GLN A 55 20.07 -4.74 5.82
C GLN A 55 18.85 -5.29 6.57
N LEU A 56 18.29 -6.39 6.07
CA LEU A 56 17.30 -7.18 6.79
C LEU A 56 17.92 -7.71 8.10
N PRO A 57 17.25 -7.61 9.26
CA PRO A 57 17.81 -8.12 10.50
C PRO A 57 17.87 -9.66 10.46
N ALA A 58 19.05 -10.21 10.72
CA ALA A 58 19.25 -11.63 10.94
C ALA A 58 18.53 -12.09 12.23
N ALA A 59 18.01 -13.32 12.23
CA ALA A 59 17.38 -13.93 13.39
C ALA A 59 18.38 -14.05 14.56
N PRO A 60 17.97 -13.81 15.82
CA PRO A 60 18.89 -13.91 16.96
C PRO A 60 19.31 -15.36 17.19
N ALA A 61 20.62 -15.57 17.32
CA ALA A 61 21.19 -16.85 17.73
C ALA A 61 20.85 -17.16 19.20
N ALA A 62 20.52 -18.41 19.49
CA ALA A 62 20.25 -18.88 20.84
C ALA A 62 21.48 -18.73 21.75
N PRO A 63 21.34 -18.23 22.99
CA PRO A 63 22.48 -18.07 23.89
C PRO A 63 22.96 -19.43 24.40
N ARG A 64 24.28 -19.64 24.32
CA ARG A 64 24.98 -20.78 24.92
C ARG A 64 25.04 -20.62 26.44
N LEU A 65 24.50 -21.59 27.18
CA LEU A 65 24.58 -21.67 28.63
C LEU A 65 26.01 -21.97 29.09
N ARG A 66 26.52 -21.18 30.04
CA ARG A 66 27.67 -21.55 30.90
C ARG A 66 27.17 -21.76 32.33
N PRO A 67 27.68 -22.76 33.07
CA PRO A 67 27.16 -23.11 34.38
C PRO A 67 27.85 -22.36 35.53
N GLY A 68 27.05 -21.97 36.53
CA GLY A 68 27.42 -21.87 37.96
C GLY A 68 27.86 -20.49 38.47
N CYS A 69 27.08 -19.85 39.34
CA CYS A 69 27.21 -19.91 40.81
C CYS A 69 26.06 -19.12 41.48
N GLN A 70 25.72 -19.48 42.71
CA GLN A 70 24.46 -19.19 43.40
C GLN A 70 24.46 -17.84 44.17
N ASP A 71 23.22 -17.41 44.43
CA ASP A 71 22.74 -16.55 45.52
C ASP A 71 23.05 -15.05 45.53
N ALA A 72 22.04 -14.27 45.11
CA ALA A 72 21.62 -13.06 45.83
C ALA A 72 20.15 -12.75 45.49
N ALA A 73 19.30 -12.81 46.52
CA ALA A 73 17.88 -12.49 46.44
C ALA A 73 17.66 -11.01 46.09
N MET A 74 16.96 -10.75 44.99
CA MET A 74 16.36 -9.46 44.67
C MET A 74 14.87 -9.70 44.43
N ALA A 75 14.05 -8.99 45.20
CA ALA A 75 12.60 -9.02 45.11
C ALA A 75 12.14 -8.70 43.68
N ALA A 76 11.79 -9.74 42.93
CA ALA A 76 11.13 -9.61 41.65
C ALA A 76 9.69 -9.15 41.94
N ALA A 77 9.40 -7.89 41.62
CA ALA A 77 8.03 -7.48 41.37
C ALA A 77 7.44 -8.46 40.36
N ALA A 78 6.42 -9.20 40.77
CA ALA A 78 5.72 -10.13 39.91
C ALA A 78 5.13 -9.34 38.74
N VAL A 79 5.83 -9.35 37.61
CA VAL A 79 5.26 -8.99 36.33
C VAL A 79 4.11 -9.96 36.14
N ALA A 80 2.87 -9.46 36.22
CA ALA A 80 1.69 -10.24 35.96
C ALA A 80 1.91 -11.03 34.66
N ALA A 81 1.78 -12.35 34.74
CA ALA A 81 1.91 -13.23 33.59
C ALA A 81 1.07 -12.65 32.43
N PRO A 82 1.56 -12.68 31.17
CA PRO A 82 0.81 -12.12 30.06
C PRO A 82 -0.54 -12.81 30.04
N GLU A 83 -1.59 -12.01 30.13
CA GLU A 83 -2.97 -12.47 30.02
C GLU A 83 -3.05 -13.43 28.84
N VAL A 84 -3.33 -14.71 29.11
CA VAL A 84 -3.34 -15.74 28.07
C VAL A 84 -4.37 -15.28 27.04
N LEU A 85 -3.91 -14.83 25.88
CA LEU A 85 -4.78 -14.38 24.80
C LEU A 85 -5.59 -15.61 24.30
N ARG A 86 -6.75 -15.85 24.90
CA ARG A 86 -7.58 -17.05 24.67
C ARG A 86 -8.53 -16.91 23.48
N GLU A 87 -8.77 -15.70 23.00
CA GLU A 87 -9.76 -15.46 21.95
C GLU A 87 -9.12 -15.04 20.63
N CYS A 88 -9.75 -15.43 19.51
CA CYS A 88 -9.35 -15.04 18.16
C CYS A 88 -10.56 -14.71 17.28
N GLY A 89 -10.34 -13.85 16.27
CA GLY A 89 -11.36 -13.50 15.26
C GLY A 89 -11.26 -14.31 13.96
N CYS A 90 -10.47 -15.38 13.97
CA CYS A 90 -10.23 -16.24 12.81
C CYS A 90 -11.49 -17.01 12.40
N LYS A 91 -11.72 -17.18 11.10
CA LYS A 91 -12.86 -17.90 10.53
C LYS A 91 -12.42 -18.78 9.38
N GLY A 92 -13.08 -19.92 9.20
CA GLY A 92 -12.80 -20.87 8.11
C GLY A 92 -11.38 -21.43 8.19
N ILE A 93 -10.66 -21.33 7.07
CA ILE A 93 -9.32 -21.90 6.90
C ILE A 93 -8.20 -21.04 7.51
N ARG A 94 -8.50 -19.79 7.88
CA ARG A 94 -7.50 -18.84 8.37
C ARG A 94 -7.17 -19.13 9.83
N THR A 95 -5.88 -19.16 10.17
CA THR A 95 -5.40 -19.40 11.54
C THR A 95 -4.51 -18.27 12.03
N CYS A 96 -4.39 -18.17 13.35
CA CYS A 96 -3.40 -17.35 14.03
C CYS A 96 -2.71 -18.21 15.09
N LEU A 97 -1.68 -17.69 15.78
CA LEU A 97 -0.95 -18.49 16.77
C LEU A 97 -1.82 -18.97 17.93
N ILE A 98 -2.92 -18.27 18.23
CA ILE A 98 -3.89 -18.71 19.25
C ILE A 98 -4.67 -19.94 18.75
N CYS A 99 -5.14 -19.91 17.49
CA CYS A 99 -5.81 -21.07 16.88
C CYS A 99 -4.88 -22.29 16.85
N GLU A 100 -3.62 -22.08 16.49
CA GLU A 100 -2.61 -23.13 16.34
C GLU A 100 -2.30 -23.76 17.71
N ARG A 101 -2.09 -22.94 18.76
CA ARG A 101 -1.91 -23.42 20.14
C ARG A 101 -3.11 -24.21 20.67
N GLN A 102 -4.33 -23.77 20.39
CA GLN A 102 -5.55 -24.42 20.88
C GLN A 102 -5.86 -25.74 20.19
N ARG A 103 -5.47 -25.89 18.91
CA ARG A 103 -5.76 -27.10 18.12
C ARG A 103 -4.77 -28.23 18.37
N GLY A 104 -3.61 -27.95 18.98
CA GLY A 104 -2.65 -28.98 19.42
C GLY A 104 -2.06 -29.84 18.29
N GLY A 105 -1.95 -29.33 17.06
CA GLY A 105 -1.41 -30.07 15.92
C GLY A 105 -0.98 -29.18 14.76
N ASP A 106 -0.27 -29.76 13.79
CA ASP A 106 0.12 -29.09 12.56
C ASP A 106 -1.12 -28.56 11.81
N PRO A 107 -1.04 -27.37 11.18
CA PRO A 107 -2.19 -26.83 10.45
C PRO A 107 -2.66 -27.83 9.39
N PRO A 108 -3.97 -28.16 9.31
CA PRO A 108 -4.50 -29.11 8.31
C PRO A 108 -4.42 -28.58 6.86
N TRP A 109 -3.95 -27.33 6.68
CA TRP A 109 -3.78 -26.68 5.40
C TRP A 109 -2.32 -26.78 5.02
N GLN A 110 -2.03 -27.54 3.97
CA GLN A 110 -0.75 -27.45 3.28
C GLN A 110 -0.48 -25.97 3.02
N HIS A 111 0.63 -25.44 3.56
CA HIS A 111 1.07 -24.12 3.20
C HIS A 111 1.07 -24.05 1.66
N PRO A 112 0.45 -23.04 1.05
CA PRO A 112 0.58 -22.86 -0.39
C PRO A 112 2.06 -22.98 -0.73
N PRO A 113 2.44 -23.72 -1.79
CA PRO A 113 3.84 -23.89 -2.13
C PRO A 113 4.48 -22.50 -2.12
N GLN A 114 5.54 -22.35 -1.32
CA GLN A 114 6.21 -21.07 -1.21
C GLN A 114 6.61 -20.64 -2.62
N LYS A 115 6.29 -19.41 -2.98
CA LYS A 115 6.76 -18.83 -4.24
C LYS A 115 8.27 -18.98 -4.27
N THR A 116 8.75 -19.63 -5.32
CA THR A 116 10.14 -20.10 -5.45
C THR A 116 11.07 -18.98 -5.90
N HIS A 117 10.53 -17.89 -6.48
CA HIS A 117 11.32 -16.82 -7.06
C HIS A 117 11.02 -15.51 -6.34
N ARG A 118 11.96 -15.03 -5.53
CA ARG A 118 11.80 -13.83 -4.70
C ARG A 118 12.56 -12.65 -5.29
N PHE A 119 11.84 -11.55 -5.46
CA PHE A 119 12.40 -10.28 -5.91
C PHE A 119 12.12 -9.20 -4.85
N ILE A 120 12.96 -8.20 -4.76
CA ILE A 120 12.84 -7.04 -3.89
C ILE A 120 12.55 -5.82 -4.76
N TYR A 121 11.50 -5.08 -4.42
CA TYR A 121 11.16 -3.83 -5.09
C TYR A 121 12.04 -2.68 -4.59
N TYR A 122 12.60 -1.94 -5.52
CA TYR A 122 13.42 -0.75 -5.28
C TYR A 122 12.65 0.49 -5.74
N ALA A 123 12.26 1.34 -4.79
CA ALA A 123 11.34 2.46 -5.03
C ALA A 123 11.94 3.60 -5.86
N ASP A 124 13.26 3.79 -5.76
CA ASP A 124 14.05 4.76 -6.51
C ASP A 124 14.12 4.45 -8.01
N THR A 125 14.18 3.17 -8.36
CA THR A 125 14.27 2.71 -9.75
C THR A 125 12.91 2.28 -10.32
N GLY A 126 11.99 1.79 -9.49
CA GLY A 126 10.74 1.16 -9.92
C GLY A 126 10.91 -0.29 -10.39
N TRP A 127 12.03 -0.92 -10.07
CA TRP A 127 12.36 -2.29 -10.49
C TRP A 127 12.18 -3.30 -9.35
N ALA A 128 11.84 -4.53 -9.73
CA ALA A 128 11.93 -5.69 -8.88
C ALA A 128 13.23 -6.45 -9.24
N VAL A 129 14.16 -6.54 -8.29
CA VAL A 129 15.49 -7.16 -8.47
C VAL A 129 15.55 -8.45 -7.67
N GLY A 130 16.11 -9.51 -8.23
CA GLY A 130 16.23 -10.80 -7.56
C GLY A 130 17.06 -10.67 -6.29
N ALA A 131 16.65 -11.38 -5.24
CA ALA A 131 17.32 -11.31 -3.96
C ALA A 131 18.79 -11.76 -4.06
N GLU A 132 19.66 -11.16 -3.26
CA GLU A 132 21.04 -11.62 -3.06
C GLU A 132 21.05 -13.10 -2.65
N GLU A 133 22.06 -13.85 -3.09
CA GLU A 133 22.23 -15.28 -2.81
C GLU A 133 21.09 -16.18 -3.35
N SER A 134 20.29 -15.66 -4.30
CA SER A 134 19.27 -16.45 -5.00
C SER A 134 19.67 -16.76 -6.44
N ASP A 135 19.03 -17.75 -7.06
CA ASP A 135 19.18 -18.04 -8.50
C ASP A 135 18.85 -16.82 -9.40
N PHE A 136 18.23 -15.78 -8.84
CA PHE A 136 17.82 -14.57 -9.54
C PHE A 136 18.69 -13.36 -9.18
N GLU A 137 19.76 -13.54 -8.40
CA GLU A 137 20.72 -12.46 -8.18
C GLU A 137 21.20 -11.89 -9.52
N GLY A 138 21.24 -10.56 -9.60
CA GLY A 138 21.57 -9.84 -10.85
C GLY A 138 20.47 -9.83 -11.91
N TRP A 139 19.32 -10.47 -11.69
CA TRP A 139 18.15 -10.38 -12.58
C TRP A 139 17.12 -9.38 -12.06
N ALA A 140 16.45 -8.67 -12.97
CA ALA A 140 15.42 -7.71 -12.62
C ALA A 140 14.33 -7.62 -13.68
N PHE A 141 13.19 -7.02 -13.29
CA PHE A 141 12.14 -6.61 -14.21
C PHE A 141 11.44 -5.33 -13.72
N PRO A 142 10.89 -4.49 -14.61
CA PRO A 142 10.13 -3.32 -14.20
C PRO A 142 8.88 -3.71 -13.42
N PHE A 143 8.62 -3.02 -12.31
CA PHE A 143 7.45 -3.27 -11.46
C PHE A 143 6.58 -2.02 -11.31
N PRO A 144 5.91 -1.58 -12.39
CA PRO A 144 5.17 -0.33 -12.39
C PRO A 144 3.90 -0.40 -11.53
N GLY A 145 3.45 0.78 -11.11
CA GLY A 145 2.20 0.93 -10.34
C GLY A 145 2.39 0.87 -8.83
N VAL A 146 3.63 0.90 -8.34
CA VAL A 146 3.96 1.06 -6.93
C VAL A 146 4.60 2.43 -6.73
N THR A 147 4.09 3.21 -5.77
CA THR A 147 4.75 4.44 -5.32
C THR A 147 4.90 4.38 -3.81
N LEU A 148 6.13 4.59 -3.33
CA LEU A 148 6.45 4.64 -1.91
C LEU A 148 6.91 6.05 -1.56
N ILE A 149 6.27 6.66 -0.57
CA ILE A 149 6.64 7.96 -0.03
C ILE A 149 7.08 7.74 1.41
N GLU A 150 8.38 7.82 1.66
CA GLU A 150 8.95 7.66 3.00
C GLU A 150 8.67 8.90 3.86
N ASP A 151 8.66 8.71 5.17
CA ASP A 151 8.42 9.78 6.18
C ASP A 151 7.21 10.69 5.86
N PHE A 152 6.13 10.10 5.31
CA PHE A 152 4.93 10.83 4.89
C PHE A 152 4.20 11.51 6.07
N VAL A 153 4.26 10.89 7.25
CA VAL A 153 3.87 11.52 8.52
C VAL A 153 5.08 11.71 9.40
N THR A 154 5.05 12.74 10.23
CA THR A 154 6.09 12.96 11.25
C THR A 154 5.92 11.99 12.43
N PRO A 155 6.96 11.79 13.27
CA PRO A 155 6.82 11.00 14.49
C PRO A 155 5.74 11.52 15.44
N ALA A 156 5.54 12.85 15.52
CA ALA A 156 4.52 13.46 16.36
C ALA A 156 3.10 13.18 15.83
N GLU A 157 2.90 13.31 14.52
CA GLU A 157 1.62 12.98 13.87
C GLU A 157 1.27 11.51 14.02
N GLU A 158 2.24 10.61 13.81
CA GLU A 158 2.04 9.17 14.02
C GLU A 158 1.65 8.86 15.47
N ALA A 159 2.35 9.44 16.45
CA ALA A 159 2.04 9.24 17.86
C ALA A 159 0.64 9.74 18.20
N GLU A 160 0.24 10.92 17.69
CA GLU A 160 -1.10 11.45 17.90
C GLU A 160 -2.18 10.58 17.24
N MET A 161 -1.99 10.19 15.98
CA MET A 161 -2.92 9.33 15.26
C MET A 161 -3.13 8.00 15.98
N VAL A 162 -2.05 7.32 16.37
CA VAL A 162 -2.15 6.02 17.07
C VAL A 162 -2.81 6.20 18.43
N ARG A 163 -2.46 7.24 19.18
CA ARG A 163 -3.12 7.56 20.46
C ARG A 163 -4.62 7.77 20.29
N LEU A 164 -5.05 8.43 19.21
CA LEU A 164 -6.46 8.64 18.90
C LEU A 164 -7.16 7.36 18.44
N MET A 165 -6.47 6.49 17.68
CA MET A 165 -6.99 5.17 17.30
C MET A 165 -7.19 4.26 18.53
N ASP A 166 -6.26 4.31 19.48
CA ASP A 166 -6.27 3.48 20.70
C ASP A 166 -7.31 3.90 21.75
N ARG A 167 -8.04 5.01 21.53
CA ARG A 167 -9.20 5.39 22.35
C ARG A 167 -10.39 4.46 22.13
N ASP A 168 -10.55 3.98 20.89
CA ASP A 168 -11.59 3.02 20.56
C ASP A 168 -11.14 1.58 20.77
N PRO A 169 -12.06 0.66 21.11
CA PRO A 169 -11.73 -0.75 21.19
C PRO A 169 -11.37 -1.32 19.81
N TRP A 170 -10.23 -2.00 19.76
CA TRP A 170 -9.82 -2.85 18.65
C TRP A 170 -10.57 -4.19 18.72
N LYS A 171 -11.34 -4.54 17.68
CA LYS A 171 -12.02 -5.85 17.62
C LYS A 171 -11.15 -6.91 16.99
N LEU A 172 -11.24 -8.13 17.51
CA LEU A 172 -10.57 -9.30 16.95
C LEU A 172 -10.99 -9.52 15.49
N SER A 173 -10.00 -9.73 14.63
CA SER A 173 -10.16 -9.98 13.20
C SER A 173 -9.44 -11.27 12.78
N GLN A 174 -9.55 -11.62 11.51
CA GLN A 174 -8.95 -12.82 10.94
C GLN A 174 -7.42 -12.76 10.97
N SER A 175 -6.80 -13.94 11.05
CA SER A 175 -5.34 -14.11 10.98
C SER A 175 -4.62 -13.29 12.05
N GLY A 176 -5.13 -13.31 13.29
CA GLY A 176 -4.47 -12.74 14.47
C GLY A 176 -4.52 -11.22 14.57
N ARG A 177 -5.06 -10.52 13.57
CA ARG A 177 -5.17 -9.06 13.54
C ARG A 177 -6.30 -8.54 14.43
N ARG A 178 -6.31 -7.24 14.64
CA ARG A 178 -7.49 -6.50 15.08
C ARG A 178 -7.85 -5.43 14.07
N LYS A 179 -9.11 -5.00 14.11
CA LYS A 179 -9.64 -3.96 13.23
C LYS A 179 -10.35 -2.92 14.09
N GLN A 180 -10.08 -1.64 13.84
CA GLN A 180 -10.73 -0.57 14.59
C GLN A 180 -12.22 -0.59 14.26
N THR A 181 -13.09 -0.49 15.26
CA THR A 181 -14.53 -0.39 15.00
C THR A 181 -15.09 0.83 15.68
N LEU A 182 -15.96 1.54 14.98
CA LEU A 182 -16.67 2.66 15.56
C LEU A 182 -17.73 2.13 16.54
N LEU A 183 -17.67 2.60 17.79
CA LEU A 183 -18.79 2.51 18.71
C LEU A 183 -19.86 3.51 18.26
N THR A 184 -20.86 3.02 17.54
CA THR A 184 -22.08 3.79 17.35
C THR A 184 -22.97 3.55 18.57
N ASP A 185 -22.92 4.50 19.50
CA ASP A 185 -23.80 4.63 20.68
C ASP A 185 -23.52 3.67 21.84
N LEU A 186 -23.37 4.22 23.06
CA LEU A 186 -23.24 3.46 24.31
C LEU A 186 -24.57 2.83 24.73
N SER A 187 -25.69 3.29 24.15
CA SER A 187 -27.05 2.80 24.44
C SER A 187 -27.44 1.54 23.64
N GLU A 188 -26.70 1.19 22.59
CA GLU A 188 -27.00 0.02 21.76
C GLU A 188 -25.86 -1.00 21.83
N ALA A 189 -26.14 -2.18 22.39
CA ALA A 189 -25.20 -3.26 22.70
C ALA A 189 -24.48 -3.91 21.50
N ARG A 190 -24.47 -3.31 20.30
CA ARG A 190 -23.71 -3.83 19.14
C ARG A 190 -23.08 -2.69 18.34
N PRO A 191 -21.73 -2.56 18.37
CA PRO A 191 -21.04 -1.63 17.50
C PRO A 191 -21.13 -2.11 16.05
N ARG A 192 -21.65 -1.28 15.15
CA ARG A 192 -22.17 -1.73 13.84
C ARG A 192 -21.25 -1.49 12.64
N THR A 193 -20.13 -0.78 12.75
CA THR A 193 -19.21 -0.51 11.63
C THR A 193 -17.76 -0.77 11.99
N SER A 194 -17.05 -1.47 11.10
CA SER A 194 -15.64 -1.83 11.27
C SER A 194 -14.68 -0.91 10.53
N ASP A 195 -15.20 0.09 9.81
CA ASP A 195 -14.43 0.99 8.96
C ASP A 195 -15.00 2.40 9.09
N TYR A 196 -14.16 3.41 8.90
CA TYR A 196 -14.60 4.77 8.63
C TYR A 196 -15.03 4.85 7.17
N GLY A 197 -16.18 4.24 6.86
CA GLY A 197 -16.70 4.15 5.51
C GLY A 197 -18.09 3.54 5.47
N PRO A 198 -18.64 3.36 4.27
CA PRO A 198 -19.96 2.76 4.10
C PRO A 198 -20.00 1.29 4.50
N LYS A 199 -21.20 0.79 4.83
CA LYS A 199 -21.41 -0.65 5.00
C LYS A 199 -21.61 -1.30 3.65
N VAL A 200 -20.80 -2.32 3.36
CA VAL A 200 -20.76 -2.95 2.05
C VAL A 200 -21.13 -4.42 2.13
N ASN A 201 -21.92 -4.88 1.17
CA ASN A 201 -22.09 -6.29 0.85
C ASN A 201 -21.56 -6.52 -0.57
N PHE A 202 -20.30 -6.95 -0.66
CA PHE A 202 -19.59 -7.16 -1.93
C PHE A 202 -20.31 -8.18 -2.82
N ARG A 203 -20.76 -9.31 -2.25
CA ARG A 203 -21.45 -10.37 -3.01
C ARG A 203 -22.74 -9.89 -3.68
N LYS A 204 -23.49 -9.00 -3.02
CA LYS A 204 -24.74 -8.46 -3.54
C LYS A 204 -24.55 -7.13 -4.27
N GLN A 205 -23.33 -6.59 -4.31
CA GLN A 205 -23.05 -5.24 -4.79
C GLN A 205 -24.01 -4.20 -4.19
N LYS A 206 -24.18 -4.25 -2.86
CA LYS A 206 -25.05 -3.34 -2.11
C LYS A 206 -24.26 -2.54 -1.09
N LEU A 207 -24.62 -1.27 -0.97
CA LEU A 207 -23.98 -0.32 -0.07
C LEU A 207 -25.04 0.37 0.79
N LYS A 208 -24.71 0.62 2.06
CA LYS A 208 -25.54 1.41 2.98
C LYS A 208 -24.69 2.52 3.61
N THR A 209 -25.18 3.76 3.51
CA THR A 209 -24.52 4.96 4.08
C THR A 209 -24.86 5.15 5.56
N ALA A 210 -25.94 4.54 6.05
CA ALA A 210 -26.41 4.66 7.43
C ALA A 210 -25.32 4.36 8.48
N GLY A 211 -25.01 5.37 9.29
CA GLY A 211 -24.03 5.33 10.37
C GLY A 211 -22.61 5.74 9.98
N PHE A 212 -22.34 6.00 8.70
CA PHE A 212 -21.09 6.62 8.28
C PHE A 212 -21.16 8.14 8.54
N ARG A 213 -20.30 8.64 9.42
CA ARG A 213 -20.22 10.08 9.78
C ARG A 213 -19.01 10.78 9.17
N GLY A 214 -18.37 10.14 8.20
CA GLY A 214 -17.16 10.65 7.57
C GLY A 214 -15.88 10.00 8.07
N LEU A 215 -14.77 10.37 7.45
CA LEU A 215 -13.42 9.94 7.84
C LEU A 215 -13.06 10.48 9.24
N PRO A 216 -12.08 9.90 9.93
CA PRO A 216 -11.69 10.41 11.23
C PRO A 216 -11.01 11.77 11.12
N SER A 217 -11.25 12.66 12.08
CA SER A 217 -10.67 14.01 12.10
C SER A 217 -9.14 14.01 12.02
N PHE A 218 -8.47 13.04 12.65
CA PHE A 218 -7.02 12.91 12.63
C PHE A 218 -6.45 12.56 11.25
N SER A 219 -7.28 12.13 10.30
CA SER A 219 -6.86 11.86 8.93
C SER A 219 -7.03 13.06 7.99
N ARG A 220 -7.61 14.17 8.47
CA ARG A 220 -7.84 15.37 7.64
C ARG A 220 -6.54 15.88 7.01
N GLU A 221 -5.52 16.05 7.84
CA GLU A 221 -4.22 16.56 7.38
C GLU A 221 -3.48 15.53 6.51
N VAL A 222 -3.57 14.25 6.87
CA VAL A 222 -3.04 13.13 6.07
C VAL A 222 -3.62 13.14 4.66
N VAL A 223 -4.95 13.24 4.53
CA VAL A 223 -5.64 13.28 3.23
C VAL A 223 -5.34 14.58 2.48
N ARG A 224 -5.25 15.72 3.17
CA ARG A 224 -4.84 16.98 2.54
C ARG A 224 -3.43 16.88 1.95
N ARG A 225 -2.49 16.28 2.69
CA ARG A 225 -1.11 16.07 2.25
C ARG A 225 -0.99 15.10 1.09
N MET A 226 -1.84 14.07 1.02
CA MET A 226 -1.89 13.18 -0.14
C MET A 226 -2.03 13.97 -1.45
N GLY A 227 -2.92 14.98 -1.46
CA GLY A 227 -3.15 15.83 -2.63
C GLY A 227 -1.96 16.69 -3.08
N LEU A 228 -0.85 16.74 -2.33
CA LEU A 228 0.38 17.41 -2.74
C LEU A 228 1.25 16.54 -3.67
N TYR A 229 0.95 15.24 -3.78
CA TYR A 229 1.70 14.31 -4.62
C TYR A 229 0.97 14.10 -5.94
N PRO A 230 1.65 14.19 -7.11
CA PRO A 230 1.00 14.04 -8.41
C PRO A 230 0.17 12.76 -8.58
N VAL A 231 0.61 11.64 -7.97
CA VAL A 231 -0.11 10.36 -8.03
C VAL A 231 -1.45 10.36 -7.26
N LEU A 232 -1.67 11.35 -6.39
CA LEU A 232 -2.83 11.48 -5.49
C LEU A 232 -3.52 12.85 -5.58
N GLU A 233 -3.21 13.70 -6.57
CA GLU A 233 -3.71 15.08 -6.65
C GLU A 233 -5.24 15.21 -6.57
N ASP A 234 -5.95 14.27 -7.21
CA ASP A 234 -7.41 14.19 -7.27
C ASP A 234 -7.96 13.00 -6.43
N PHE A 235 -7.13 12.38 -5.60
CA PHE A 235 -7.54 11.24 -4.77
C PHE A 235 -8.55 11.69 -3.70
N ARG A 236 -9.75 11.09 -3.73
CA ARG A 236 -10.81 11.38 -2.76
C ARG A 236 -11.23 10.10 -2.03
N PRO A 237 -10.69 9.85 -0.84
CA PRO A 237 -11.02 8.64 -0.09
C PRO A 237 -12.42 8.70 0.49
N VAL A 238 -13.16 7.61 0.36
CA VAL A 238 -14.49 7.39 0.96
C VAL A 238 -14.49 6.38 2.09
N GLU A 239 -13.37 5.69 2.26
CA GLU A 239 -13.17 4.72 3.32
C GLU A 239 -11.76 4.88 3.92
N GLN A 240 -11.68 4.78 5.23
CA GLN A 240 -10.46 4.44 5.95
C GLN A 240 -10.65 3.18 6.79
N CYS A 241 -9.82 2.17 6.53
CA CYS A 241 -9.77 0.89 7.25
C CYS A 241 -8.47 0.83 8.06
N ASN A 242 -8.59 0.76 9.40
CA ASN A 242 -7.44 0.66 10.30
C ASN A 242 -7.28 -0.79 10.82
N LEU A 243 -6.09 -1.34 10.66
CA LEU A 243 -5.73 -2.70 11.08
C LEU A 243 -4.54 -2.68 12.04
N ASP A 244 -4.65 -3.40 13.15
CA ASP A 244 -3.61 -3.59 14.16
C ASP A 244 -3.04 -5.02 14.06
N TYR A 245 -1.71 -5.10 14.01
CA TYR A 245 -0.93 -6.32 13.86
C TYR A 245 -0.05 -6.49 15.10
N CYS A 246 0.02 -7.72 15.58
CA CYS A 246 0.66 -8.11 16.83
C CYS A 246 1.42 -9.45 16.62
N PRO A 247 2.75 -9.47 16.82
CA PRO A 247 3.56 -10.67 16.60
C PRO A 247 3.15 -11.84 17.51
N GLU A 248 2.74 -11.57 18.75
CA GLU A 248 2.34 -12.58 19.74
C GLU A 248 1.09 -13.38 19.30
N ARG A 249 0.29 -12.79 18.41
CA ARG A 249 -0.88 -13.40 17.79
C ARG A 249 -0.57 -14.03 16.43
N GLY A 250 0.62 -13.79 15.88
CA GLY A 250 0.99 -14.14 14.51
C GLY A 250 0.13 -13.42 13.50
N SER A 251 -0.08 -12.10 13.69
CA SER A 251 -0.89 -11.32 12.78
C SER A 251 -0.36 -11.37 11.34
N ALA A 252 -1.25 -11.58 10.38
CA ALA A 252 -0.93 -11.63 8.96
C ALA A 252 -2.16 -11.23 8.13
N ILE A 253 -1.97 -10.96 6.84
CA ILE A 253 -3.06 -10.90 5.86
C ILE A 253 -2.66 -11.74 4.66
N ASP A 254 -3.53 -12.66 4.28
CA ASP A 254 -3.27 -13.57 3.17
C ASP A 254 -3.34 -12.85 1.82
N PRO A 255 -2.73 -13.40 0.76
CA PRO A 255 -2.81 -12.83 -0.59
C PRO A 255 -4.26 -12.60 -1.05
N HIS A 256 -4.59 -11.36 -1.39
CA HIS A 256 -5.91 -10.97 -1.87
C HIS A 256 -5.84 -9.74 -2.78
N LEU A 257 -6.94 -9.50 -3.50
CA LEU A 257 -7.22 -8.24 -4.19
C LEU A 257 -8.33 -7.51 -3.43
N ASP A 258 -8.26 -6.19 -3.42
CA ASP A 258 -9.37 -5.35 -2.98
C ASP A 258 -10.47 -5.35 -4.05
N ASP A 259 -11.72 -5.32 -3.62
CA ASP A 259 -12.89 -5.43 -4.50
C ASP A 259 -12.97 -4.26 -5.50
N SER A 260 -12.82 -4.57 -6.79
CA SER A 260 -12.81 -3.58 -7.87
C SER A 260 -14.20 -3.07 -8.28
N TRP A 261 -15.29 -3.65 -7.74
CA TRP A 261 -16.62 -3.10 -7.99
C TRP A 261 -16.79 -1.79 -7.23
N LEU A 262 -16.39 -1.76 -5.95
CA LEU A 262 -16.54 -0.55 -5.13
C LEU A 262 -15.31 0.34 -5.13
N TRP A 263 -14.11 -0.22 -5.10
CA TRP A 263 -12.88 0.54 -4.89
C TRP A 263 -12.20 0.88 -6.21
N GLY A 264 -11.84 2.16 -6.37
CA GLY A 264 -11.27 2.73 -7.60
C GLY A 264 -9.80 2.40 -7.82
N GLU A 265 -9.13 3.21 -8.64
CA GLU A 265 -7.80 2.92 -9.20
C GLU A 265 -6.69 2.89 -8.15
N ARG A 266 -6.73 3.81 -7.18
CA ARG A 266 -5.66 3.97 -6.18
C ARG A 266 -6.01 3.26 -4.89
N LEU A 267 -5.13 2.38 -4.43
CA LEU A 267 -5.16 1.82 -3.07
C LEU A 267 -4.02 2.44 -2.29
N VAL A 268 -4.36 3.19 -1.25
CA VAL A 268 -3.40 3.97 -0.47
C VAL A 268 -3.30 3.38 0.93
N SER A 269 -2.09 3.15 1.44
CA SER A 269 -1.87 2.57 2.76
C SER A 269 -0.76 3.32 3.50
N LEU A 270 -1.09 3.86 4.67
CA LEU A 270 -0.13 4.47 5.58
C LEU A 270 0.34 3.42 6.59
N ASN A 271 1.66 3.25 6.70
CA ASN A 271 2.29 2.30 7.61
C ASN A 271 2.75 2.97 8.90
N LEU A 272 2.33 2.48 10.06
CA LEU A 272 2.60 3.09 11.37
C LEU A 272 3.22 2.09 12.35
N LEU A 273 3.93 2.63 13.34
CA LEU A 273 4.62 1.99 14.48
C LEU A 273 5.84 1.13 14.13
N ALA A 274 5.75 0.25 13.14
CA ALA A 274 6.84 -0.66 12.78
C ALA A 274 6.95 -0.88 11.26
N PRO A 275 8.16 -1.11 10.74
CA PRO A 275 8.35 -1.48 9.35
C PRO A 275 7.80 -2.89 9.08
N THR A 276 7.51 -3.18 7.80
CA THR A 276 7.12 -4.51 7.34
C THR A 276 7.49 -4.71 5.88
N VAL A 277 7.04 -5.81 5.27
CA VAL A 277 7.14 -6.07 3.84
C VAL A 277 5.77 -6.44 3.30
N LEU A 278 5.31 -5.71 2.28
CA LEU A 278 4.14 -6.08 1.49
C LEU A 278 4.56 -7.06 0.40
N SER A 279 4.06 -8.29 0.47
CA SER A 279 4.33 -9.31 -0.53
C SER A 279 3.30 -9.21 -1.66
N MET A 280 3.79 -9.05 -2.89
CA MET A 280 3.00 -8.97 -4.11
C MET A 280 3.17 -10.26 -4.90
N SER A 281 2.06 -10.93 -5.23
CA SER A 281 2.08 -12.16 -6.03
C SER A 281 0.91 -12.18 -7.01
N ARG A 282 1.03 -12.91 -8.13
CA ARG A 282 -0.14 -13.16 -8.99
C ARG A 282 -0.30 -14.65 -9.28
N GLU A 283 -1.53 -15.04 -9.60
CA GLU A 283 -1.87 -16.41 -10.02
C GLU A 283 -2.13 -16.51 -11.53
N ALA A 284 -2.22 -15.38 -12.22
CA ALA A 284 -2.49 -15.34 -13.65
C ALA A 284 -1.38 -16.08 -14.44
N PRO A 285 -1.76 -16.82 -15.52
CA PRO A 285 -0.80 -17.42 -16.43
C PRO A 285 0.02 -16.36 -17.16
N GLY A 286 1.16 -16.78 -17.71
CA GLY A 286 2.12 -15.91 -18.39
C GLY A 286 3.48 -15.92 -17.71
N SER A 287 4.44 -15.27 -18.36
CA SER A 287 5.82 -15.19 -17.89
C SER A 287 6.30 -13.74 -17.83
N LEU A 288 7.18 -13.46 -16.88
CA LEU A 288 7.94 -12.22 -16.80
C LEU A 288 9.26 -12.41 -17.52
N LEU A 289 9.58 -11.47 -18.40
CA LEU A 289 10.91 -11.39 -19.00
C LEU A 289 11.81 -10.62 -18.04
N LEU A 290 12.88 -11.29 -17.62
CA LEU A 290 13.92 -10.72 -16.78
C LEU A 290 15.04 -10.18 -17.68
N CYS A 291 15.66 -9.09 -17.25
CA CYS A 291 16.92 -8.60 -17.79
C CYS A 291 17.94 -8.49 -16.66
N LEU A 292 19.19 -8.19 -17.01
CA LEU A 292 20.22 -7.90 -16.01
C LEU A 292 19.84 -6.63 -15.24
N ALA A 293 19.98 -6.68 -13.92
CA ALA A 293 19.73 -5.55 -13.05
C ALA A 293 20.60 -4.36 -13.48
N PRO A 294 20.06 -3.13 -13.54
CA PRO A 294 20.84 -1.95 -13.87
C PRO A 294 21.99 -1.79 -12.86
N SER A 295 23.21 -2.05 -13.28
CA SER A 295 24.40 -1.91 -12.42
C SER A 295 24.80 -0.44 -12.32
N GLY A 296 24.04 0.36 -11.57
CA GLY A 296 24.46 1.65 -10.99
C GLY A 296 25.06 2.74 -11.90
N LEU A 297 25.11 2.56 -13.21
CA LEU A 297 25.70 3.46 -14.19
C LEU A 297 24.77 3.54 -15.41
N PRO A 298 24.44 4.74 -15.90
CA PRO A 298 23.76 4.88 -17.18
C PRO A 298 24.74 4.53 -18.30
N GLN A 299 24.82 3.25 -18.64
CA GLN A 299 25.40 2.80 -19.90
C GLN A 299 24.27 2.72 -20.92
N ALA A 300 24.42 3.46 -22.02
CA ALA A 300 23.54 3.35 -23.17
C ALA A 300 23.51 1.88 -23.64
N PRO A 301 22.35 1.31 -23.99
CA PRO A 301 22.31 -0.03 -24.56
C PRO A 301 23.17 -0.05 -25.83
N ALA A 302 24.16 -0.94 -25.89
CA ALA A 302 24.80 -1.29 -27.14
C ALA A 302 23.72 -1.89 -28.05
N GLU A 303 23.35 -1.18 -29.11
CA GLU A 303 22.36 -1.65 -30.08
C GLU A 303 22.84 -2.99 -30.70
N GLY A 304 22.01 -4.03 -30.60
CA GLY A 304 22.14 -5.24 -31.42
C GLY A 304 22.53 -6.54 -30.73
N ALA A 305 22.80 -6.58 -29.43
CA ALA A 305 22.95 -7.85 -28.70
C ALA A 305 21.59 -8.31 -28.15
N PRO A 306 21.17 -9.59 -28.35
CA PRO A 306 20.04 -10.13 -27.61
C PRO A 306 20.43 -10.12 -26.14
N ALA A 307 19.87 -9.19 -25.36
CA ALA A 307 20.04 -9.20 -23.92
C ALA A 307 19.65 -10.60 -23.43
N PRO A 308 20.48 -11.28 -22.61
CA PRO A 308 20.11 -12.59 -22.09
C PRO A 308 18.79 -12.41 -21.35
N GLY A 309 17.72 -12.98 -21.91
CA GLY A 309 16.35 -12.82 -21.41
C GLY A 309 15.94 -14.11 -20.71
N ARG A 310 15.98 -14.12 -19.38
CA ARG A 310 15.42 -15.23 -18.61
C ARG A 310 13.92 -15.03 -18.49
N SER A 311 13.14 -16.06 -18.75
CA SER A 311 11.68 -16.02 -18.59
C SER A 311 11.29 -16.82 -17.34
N VAL A 312 10.45 -16.24 -16.48
CA VAL A 312 9.93 -16.91 -15.29
C VAL A 312 8.41 -16.91 -15.27
N PRO A 313 7.75 -18.02 -14.90
CA PRO A 313 6.30 -18.03 -14.74
C PRO A 313 5.85 -17.01 -13.68
N CYS A 314 4.88 -16.16 -14.01
CA CYS A 314 4.33 -15.15 -13.09
C CYS A 314 3.85 -15.76 -11.76
N ARG A 315 3.32 -17.00 -11.82
CA ARG A 315 2.80 -17.74 -10.67
C ARG A 315 3.88 -18.21 -9.68
N GLU A 316 5.15 -18.16 -10.04
CA GLU A 316 6.26 -18.58 -9.18
C GLU A 316 6.96 -17.39 -8.52
N VAL A 317 6.59 -16.17 -8.93
CA VAL A 317 7.19 -14.92 -8.47
C VAL A 317 6.44 -14.32 -7.27
N GLU A 318 7.20 -13.91 -6.27
CA GLU A 318 6.79 -12.99 -5.21
C GLU A 318 7.71 -11.76 -5.23
N VAL A 319 7.12 -10.57 -5.29
CA VAL A 319 7.85 -9.30 -5.14
C VAL A 319 7.62 -8.79 -3.72
N ALA A 320 8.69 -8.68 -2.96
CA ALA A 320 8.72 -8.07 -1.65
C ALA A 320 8.87 -6.55 -1.80
N VAL A 321 7.87 -5.79 -1.33
CA VAL A 321 7.94 -4.33 -1.24
C VAL A 321 8.27 -3.95 0.20
N PRO A 322 9.52 -3.52 0.50
CA PRO A 322 9.86 -2.99 1.82
C PRO A 322 8.96 -1.80 2.14
N LEU A 323 8.38 -1.81 3.34
CA LEU A 323 7.44 -0.79 3.78
C LEU A 323 7.92 -0.21 5.14
N PRO A 324 8.72 0.87 5.10
CA PRO A 324 9.20 1.53 6.31
C PRO A 324 8.08 2.09 7.18
N ARG A 325 8.37 2.33 8.46
CA ARG A 325 7.48 3.05 9.38
C ARG A 325 7.25 4.48 8.86
N ARG A 326 6.03 5.01 9.02
CA ARG A 326 5.55 6.32 8.54
C ARG A 326 5.48 6.49 7.02
N ALA A 327 5.75 5.44 6.24
CA ALA A 327 5.67 5.51 4.79
C ALA A 327 4.23 5.40 4.28
N LEU A 328 3.92 6.14 3.21
CA LEU A 328 2.69 6.00 2.43
C LEU A 328 2.98 5.16 1.19
N LEU A 329 2.23 4.07 1.02
CA LEU A 329 2.25 3.22 -0.16
C LEU A 329 1.03 3.50 -1.02
N VAL A 330 1.24 3.67 -2.32
CA VAL A 330 0.18 3.79 -3.33
C VAL A 330 0.34 2.66 -4.34
N LEU A 331 -0.71 1.84 -4.48
CA LEU A 331 -0.82 0.83 -5.54
C LEU A 331 -1.80 1.31 -6.61
N THR A 332 -1.39 1.20 -7.87
CA THR A 332 -2.17 1.53 -9.07
C THR A 332 -1.99 0.47 -10.15
N ARG A 333 -2.81 0.53 -11.18
CA ARG A 333 -2.70 -0.24 -12.42
C ARG A 333 -2.54 -1.74 -12.14
N ALA A 334 -1.55 -2.38 -12.78
CA ALA A 334 -1.29 -3.80 -12.61
C ALA A 334 -1.02 -4.15 -11.14
N ALA A 335 -0.22 -3.36 -10.41
CA ALA A 335 0.06 -3.61 -9.01
C ALA A 335 -1.21 -3.62 -8.14
N ARG A 336 -2.19 -2.77 -8.45
CA ARG A 336 -3.51 -2.77 -7.78
C ARG A 336 -4.40 -3.95 -8.21
N HIS A 337 -4.55 -4.17 -9.51
CA HIS A 337 -5.63 -5.01 -10.05
C HIS A 337 -5.22 -6.43 -10.41
N GLN A 338 -3.94 -6.70 -10.57
CA GLN A 338 -3.43 -7.99 -11.05
C GLN A 338 -2.53 -8.70 -10.02
N TRP A 339 -1.94 -7.96 -9.08
CA TRP A 339 -1.08 -8.50 -8.04
C TRP A 339 -1.82 -8.56 -6.71
N LYS A 340 -2.04 -9.77 -6.21
CA LYS A 340 -2.51 -10.01 -4.85
C LYS A 340 -1.46 -9.52 -3.87
N HIS A 341 -1.90 -8.76 -2.87
CA HIS A 341 -1.03 -8.24 -1.83
C HIS A 341 -1.27 -8.99 -0.51
N ALA A 342 -0.20 -9.16 0.26
CA ALA A 342 -0.18 -9.92 1.51
C ALA A 342 0.81 -9.31 2.53
N ILE A 343 0.60 -9.61 3.80
CA ILE A 343 1.58 -9.38 4.88
C ILE A 343 1.81 -10.72 5.56
N HIS A 344 3.01 -11.25 5.43
CA HIS A 344 3.38 -12.51 6.06
C HIS A 344 3.69 -12.32 7.54
N ARG A 345 3.32 -13.31 8.37
CA ARG A 345 3.59 -13.30 9.83
C ARG A 345 5.05 -13.04 10.18
N ARG A 346 5.99 -13.57 9.38
CA ARG A 346 7.44 -13.39 9.54
C ARG A 346 7.91 -11.93 9.36
N HIS A 347 7.09 -11.08 8.74
CA HIS A 347 7.40 -9.66 8.52
C HIS A 347 6.71 -8.76 9.54
N ILE A 348 6.08 -9.33 10.58
CA ILE A 348 5.54 -8.59 11.74
C ILE A 348 6.47 -8.87 12.92
N GLY A 349 7.46 -8.00 13.12
CA GLY A 349 8.42 -8.11 14.24
C GLY A 349 8.02 -7.35 15.50
N ALA A 350 7.10 -6.40 15.39
CA ALA A 350 6.59 -5.58 16.48
C ALA A 350 5.14 -5.16 16.19
N ARG A 351 4.48 -4.49 17.14
CA ARG A 351 3.16 -3.90 16.91
C ARG A 351 3.22 -2.97 15.69
N ARG A 352 2.32 -3.20 14.75
CA ARG A 352 2.20 -2.43 13.51
C ARG A 352 0.76 -2.02 13.30
N VAL A 353 0.53 -0.78 12.92
CA VAL A 353 -0.80 -0.30 12.50
C VAL A 353 -0.76 0.09 11.03
N SER A 354 -1.81 -0.25 10.29
CA SER A 354 -2.00 0.14 8.90
C SER A 354 -3.29 0.96 8.79
N ALA A 355 -3.23 2.12 8.16
CA ALA A 355 -4.42 2.89 7.78
C ALA A 355 -4.56 2.90 6.25
N THR A 356 -5.53 2.14 5.74
CA THR A 356 -5.77 2.00 4.30
C THR A 356 -6.91 2.92 3.88
N PHE A 357 -6.67 3.73 2.85
CA PHE A 357 -7.61 4.68 2.27
C PHE A 357 -8.03 4.20 0.87
N ARG A 358 -9.33 4.28 0.58
CA ARG A 358 -9.90 3.82 -0.69
C ARG A 358 -10.80 4.87 -1.30
N GLU A 359 -10.64 5.10 -2.60
CA GLU A 359 -11.55 5.91 -3.41
C GLU A 359 -12.62 5.03 -4.07
N LEU A 360 -13.68 5.65 -4.56
CA LEU A 360 -14.74 4.97 -5.29
C LEU A 360 -14.32 4.57 -6.71
N SER A 361 -14.86 3.46 -7.20
CA SER A 361 -14.74 3.05 -8.60
C SER A 361 -15.50 4.00 -9.54
N ALA A 362 -15.23 3.86 -10.84
CA ALA A 362 -15.89 4.64 -11.88
C ALA A 362 -17.42 4.50 -11.88
N GLU A 363 -17.98 3.40 -11.34
CA GLU A 363 -19.43 3.21 -11.24
C GLU A 363 -20.13 4.27 -10.37
N PHE A 364 -19.40 4.83 -9.40
CA PHE A 364 -19.90 5.87 -8.49
C PHE A 364 -19.34 7.26 -8.81
N GLY A 365 -18.48 7.36 -9.83
CA GLY A 365 -17.88 8.61 -10.30
C GLY A 365 -18.77 9.36 -11.30
N PRO A 366 -18.26 10.47 -11.88
CA PRO A 366 -18.94 11.19 -12.95
C PRO A 366 -19.28 10.27 -14.13
N GLY A 367 -20.54 10.25 -14.55
CA GLY A 367 -21.04 9.37 -15.63
C GLY A 367 -21.34 7.93 -15.20
N GLY A 368 -21.04 7.55 -13.96
CA GLY A 368 -21.38 6.24 -13.40
C GLY A 368 -22.85 6.10 -13.02
N ARG A 369 -23.36 4.85 -13.01
CA ARG A 369 -24.77 4.55 -12.67
C ARG A 369 -25.13 4.88 -11.22
N GLN A 370 -24.14 4.88 -10.32
CA GLN A 370 -24.31 5.13 -8.89
C GLN A 370 -23.76 6.51 -8.49
N ARG A 371 -23.67 7.45 -9.44
CA ARG A 371 -23.08 8.78 -9.24
C ARG A 371 -23.67 9.52 -8.03
N GLU A 372 -24.99 9.53 -7.88
CA GLU A 372 -25.68 10.25 -6.79
C GLU A 372 -25.23 9.72 -5.42
N LEU A 373 -25.23 8.39 -5.27
CA LEU A 373 -24.73 7.71 -4.07
C LEU A 373 -23.23 7.97 -3.85
N GLY A 374 -22.44 8.00 -4.92
CA GLY A 374 -21.03 8.34 -4.85
C GLY A 374 -20.78 9.76 -4.35
N GLN A 375 -21.58 10.72 -4.79
CA GLN A 375 -21.53 12.12 -4.33
C GLN A 375 -21.90 12.25 -2.85
N GLU A 376 -22.95 11.56 -2.39
CA GLU A 376 -23.34 11.52 -0.96
C GLU A 376 -22.18 10.98 -0.09
N LEU A 377 -21.55 9.89 -0.52
CA LEU A 377 -20.42 9.28 0.17
C LEU A 377 -19.21 10.21 0.22
N LEU A 378 -18.90 10.89 -0.88
CA LEU A 378 -17.80 11.84 -0.96
C LEU A 378 -18.04 13.05 -0.04
N GLN A 379 -19.25 13.60 -0.04
CA GLN A 379 -19.61 14.71 0.85
C GLN A 379 -19.50 14.30 2.32
N THR A 380 -19.98 13.09 2.66
CA THR A 380 -19.92 12.57 4.03
C THR A 380 -18.49 12.27 4.46
N SER A 381 -17.73 11.54 3.65
CA SER A 381 -16.33 11.16 3.92
C SER A 381 -15.44 12.38 4.19
N LEU A 382 -15.51 13.38 3.32
CA LEU A 382 -14.67 14.58 3.36
C LEU A 382 -15.15 15.64 4.37
N SER A 383 -16.22 15.38 5.13
CA SER A 383 -16.58 16.19 6.30
C SER A 383 -15.59 16.00 7.47
N PHE A 384 -14.94 14.83 7.51
CA PHE A 384 -14.11 14.32 8.60
C PHE A 384 -14.76 14.40 10.00
N GLN A 385 -16.08 14.17 10.07
CA GLN A 385 -16.83 14.15 11.33
C GLN A 385 -16.85 12.77 12.00
N GLY A 386 -16.14 11.78 11.43
CA GLY A 386 -15.84 10.53 12.13
C GLY A 386 -15.00 10.86 13.36
N ARG A 387 -15.45 10.45 14.55
CA ARG A 387 -14.71 10.66 15.79
C ARG A 387 -14.46 9.30 16.44
N PRO A 388 -13.20 9.00 16.82
CA PRO A 388 -12.95 8.03 17.88
C PRO A 388 -13.72 8.46 19.12
N THR A 389 -14.44 7.53 19.72
CA THR A 389 -15.24 7.75 20.92
C THR A 389 -14.39 7.82 22.17
#